data_AF-A0A3R6Z0J2-F1
#
_entry.id   AF-A0A3R6Z0J2-F1
#
_cell.length_a   1.000
_cell.length_b   1.000
_cell.length_c   1.000
_cell.angle_alpha   90.00
_cell.angle_beta   90.00
_cell.angle_gamma   90.00
#
_symmetry.space_group_name_H-M   'P 1'
#
loop_
_entity.id
_entity.type
_entity.pdbx_description
1 polymer ?
#
loop_
_entity_poly.entity_id
_entity_poly.type
_entity_poly.pdbx_seq_one_letter_code
_entity_poly.pdbx_strand_id
1 'polypeptide(L)'
;MEYIVTFLQYIIYFWIIGEFFNSFFDEKRELSMVFRICIWCILFFLNFYFLNWIGAKYLLNFILQTAFMGCACYALYHASVLKIALLTFLWNIVAALIEVIVYIILQGMHYPQEVFYLTGSIISKMLLIALLTYISRIFVKGSFSKLPVKYWSFMMSIPLISSLIIYLIFEADNKNGNTHVNSMFAAVLLLLVNICIFHIYQQMSRYIELERAHIIYEQQIQNTLKQIQGNEHSLKTLKREYHDFKNKIIYIQNLAQKNDCWSYVKI
;
A
#
# COMPACT_ATOMS: atom_id res chain seq x y z
N MET A 1 2.74 -22.93 -33.40
CA MET A 1 2.50 -23.35 -32.01
C MET A 1 3.14 -22.40 -31.00
N GLU A 2 4.40 -22.02 -31.17
CA GLU A 2 5.12 -21.13 -30.22
C GLU A 2 4.42 -19.79 -29.96
N TYR A 3 3.92 -19.09 -30.99
CA TYR A 3 3.16 -17.85 -30.83
C TYR A 3 1.87 -17.99 -30.02
N ILE A 4 1.20 -19.14 -30.09
CA ILE A 4 -0.02 -19.40 -29.31
C ILE A 4 0.35 -19.61 -27.84
N VAL A 5 1.45 -20.31 -27.58
CA VAL A 5 1.92 -20.57 -26.21
C VAL A 5 2.43 -19.28 -25.56
N THR A 6 3.18 -18.45 -26.28
CA THR A 6 3.63 -17.15 -25.74
C THR A 6 2.45 -16.22 -25.48
N PHE A 7 1.45 -16.19 -26.36
CA PHE A 7 0.22 -15.42 -26.15
C PHE A 7 -0.54 -15.86 -24.88
N LEU A 8 -0.73 -17.17 -24.69
CA LEU A 8 -1.34 -17.73 -23.47
C LEU A 8 -0.53 -17.39 -22.22
N GLN A 9 0.80 -17.42 -22.31
CA GLN A 9 1.68 -17.05 -21.20
C GLN A 9 1.51 -15.58 -20.79
N TYR A 10 1.39 -14.65 -21.74
CA TYR A 10 1.10 -13.25 -21.40
C TYR A 10 -0.28 -13.11 -20.75
N ILE A 11 -1.31 -13.80 -21.23
CA ILE A 11 -2.65 -13.79 -20.59
C ILE A 11 -2.56 -14.22 -19.12
N ILE A 12 -1.87 -15.34 -18.85
CA ILE A 12 -1.68 -15.83 -17.48
C ILE A 12 -0.93 -14.80 -16.63
N TYR A 13 0.13 -14.19 -17.16
CA TYR A 13 0.89 -13.17 -16.45
C TYR A 13 0.03 -11.96 -16.07
N PHE A 14 -0.77 -11.43 -17.01
CA PHE A 14 -1.68 -10.32 -16.75
C PHE A 14 -2.78 -10.68 -15.74
N TRP A 15 -3.27 -11.93 -15.76
CA TRP A 15 -4.21 -12.42 -14.76
C TRP A 15 -3.60 -12.45 -13.36
N ILE A 16 -2.37 -12.96 -13.21
CA ILE A 16 -1.62 -12.98 -11.94
C ILE A 16 -1.45 -11.56 -11.40
N ILE A 17 -1.03 -10.62 -12.25
CA ILE A 17 -0.85 -9.22 -11.87
C ILE A 17 -2.18 -8.60 -11.40
N GLY A 18 -3.26 -8.82 -12.17
CA GLY A 18 -4.57 -8.31 -11.83
C GLY A 18 -5.04 -8.79 -10.46
N GLU A 19 -4.82 -10.07 -10.16
CA GLU A 19 -5.18 -10.69 -8.89
C GLU A 19 -4.28 -10.22 -7.73
N PHE A 20 -2.99 -10.02 -8.00
CA PHE A 20 -2.06 -9.40 -7.06
C PHE A 20 -2.56 -8.01 -6.65
N PHE A 21 -2.83 -7.12 -7.59
CA PHE A 21 -3.29 -5.77 -7.27
C PHE A 21 -4.67 -5.77 -6.60
N ASN A 22 -5.58 -6.66 -6.98
CA ASN A 22 -6.88 -6.83 -6.30
C ASN A 22 -6.74 -7.28 -4.83
N SER A 23 -5.65 -7.96 -4.49
CA SER A 23 -5.36 -8.37 -3.11
C SER A 23 -4.89 -7.20 -2.23
N PHE A 24 -4.32 -6.15 -2.83
CA PHE A 24 -3.69 -5.02 -2.10
C PHE A 24 -4.45 -3.69 -2.16
N PHE A 25 -5.29 -3.50 -3.17
CA PHE A 25 -6.12 -2.32 -3.30
C PHE A 25 -7.55 -2.59 -2.84
N ASP A 26 -8.04 -1.71 -1.97
CA ASP A 26 -9.35 -1.83 -1.32
C ASP A 26 -10.48 -1.45 -2.27
N GLU A 27 -10.25 -0.41 -3.09
CA GLU A 27 -11.26 0.17 -3.97
C GLU A 27 -10.74 0.36 -5.42
N LYS A 28 -11.56 -0.08 -6.38
CA LYS A 28 -11.38 0.21 -7.80
C LYS A 28 -12.07 1.53 -8.13
N ARG A 29 -11.45 2.37 -8.95
CA ARG A 29 -12.06 3.63 -9.40
C ARG A 29 -13.36 3.38 -10.14
N GLU A 30 -14.37 4.23 -9.93
CA GLU A 30 -15.65 4.18 -10.65
C GLU A 30 -15.41 4.39 -12.15
N LEU A 31 -15.28 3.28 -12.87
CA LEU A 31 -15.00 3.24 -14.30
C LEU A 31 -15.91 2.17 -14.89
N SER A 32 -16.40 2.42 -16.11
CA SER A 32 -17.15 1.41 -16.85
C SER A 32 -16.29 0.16 -17.06
N MET A 33 -16.94 -1.00 -17.05
CA MET A 33 -16.25 -2.29 -17.24
C MET A 33 -15.45 -2.32 -18.55
N VAL A 34 -15.98 -1.68 -19.60
CA VAL A 34 -15.34 -1.52 -20.90
C VAL A 34 -14.02 -0.74 -20.78
N PHE A 35 -14.01 0.39 -20.07
CA PHE A 35 -12.81 1.20 -19.93
C PHE A 35 -11.70 0.47 -19.16
N ARG A 36 -12.07 -0.33 -18.15
CA ARG A 36 -11.10 -1.18 -17.43
C ARG A 36 -10.49 -2.23 -18.35
N ILE A 37 -11.30 -2.90 -19.15
CA ILE A 37 -10.83 -3.88 -20.14
C ILE A 37 -9.92 -3.19 -21.17
N CYS A 38 -10.28 -2.01 -21.65
CA CYS A 38 -9.44 -1.24 -22.57
C CYS A 38 -8.05 -0.93 -22.00
N ILE A 39 -7.95 -0.52 -20.73
CA ILE A 39 -6.66 -0.26 -20.07
C ILE A 39 -5.79 -1.53 -20.05
N TRP A 40 -6.36 -2.68 -19.66
CA TRP A 40 -5.64 -3.95 -19.65
C TRP A 40 -5.25 -4.41 -21.06
N CYS A 41 -6.12 -4.21 -22.05
CA CYS A 41 -5.81 -4.50 -23.45
C CYS A 41 -4.66 -3.61 -23.95
N ILE A 42 -4.69 -2.31 -23.69
CA ILE A 42 -3.61 -1.38 -24.07
C ILE A 42 -2.29 -1.81 -23.42
N LEU A 43 -2.30 -2.16 -22.13
CA LEU A 43 -1.12 -2.69 -21.46
C LEU A 43 -0.59 -3.97 -22.08
N PHE A 44 -1.49 -4.89 -22.43
CA PHE A 44 -1.15 -6.14 -23.10
C PHE A 44 -0.46 -5.87 -24.44
N PHE A 45 -1.04 -4.99 -25.27
CA PHE A 45 -0.47 -4.61 -26.56
C PHE A 45 0.88 -3.91 -26.40
N LEU A 46 1.01 -2.98 -25.45
CA LEU A 46 2.28 -2.32 -25.14
C LEU A 46 3.35 -3.33 -24.71
N ASN A 47 3.04 -4.28 -23.82
CA ASN A 47 4.01 -5.28 -23.38
C ASN A 47 4.37 -6.29 -24.48
N PHE A 48 3.39 -6.72 -25.28
CA PHE A 48 3.63 -7.73 -26.32
C PHE A 48 4.40 -7.18 -27.52
N TYR A 49 4.12 -5.94 -27.95
CA TYR A 49 4.77 -5.36 -29.13
C TYR A 49 5.95 -4.44 -28.78
N PHE A 50 5.80 -3.53 -27.82
CA PHE A 50 6.81 -2.49 -27.57
C PHE A 50 8.04 -3.01 -26.83
N LEU A 51 7.85 -3.85 -25.80
CA LEU A 51 8.99 -4.44 -25.07
C LEU A 51 9.76 -5.49 -25.89
N ASN A 52 9.08 -6.24 -26.76
CA ASN A 52 9.74 -7.16 -27.68
C ASN A 52 10.53 -6.42 -28.78
N TRP A 53 10.09 -5.23 -29.19
CA TRP A 53 10.79 -4.40 -30.17
C TRP A 53 12.08 -3.77 -29.64
N ILE A 54 12.11 -3.40 -28.36
CA ILE A 54 13.24 -2.70 -27.73
C ILE A 54 14.52 -3.53 -27.67
N GLY A 55 14.43 -4.87 -27.67
CA GLY A 55 15.57 -5.78 -27.75
C GLY A 55 16.54 -5.72 -26.55
N ALA A 56 16.67 -6.84 -25.83
CA ALA A 56 17.73 -7.25 -24.90
C ALA A 56 18.32 -6.27 -23.85
N LYS A 57 17.85 -5.01 -23.73
CA LYS A 57 18.26 -4.11 -22.65
C LYS A 57 17.40 -4.37 -21.42
N TYR A 58 17.77 -5.39 -20.65
CA TYR A 58 17.04 -5.85 -19.45
C TYR A 58 16.66 -4.71 -18.49
N LEU A 59 17.58 -3.77 -18.20
CA LEU A 59 17.31 -2.61 -17.34
C LEU A 59 16.24 -1.67 -17.90
N LEU A 60 16.30 -1.37 -19.21
CA LEU A 60 15.35 -0.45 -19.83
C LEU A 60 13.95 -1.09 -19.92
N ASN A 61 13.90 -2.39 -20.23
CA ASN A 61 12.66 -3.16 -20.20
C ASN A 61 12.04 -3.18 -18.80
N PHE A 62 12.85 -3.39 -17.76
CA PHE A 62 12.38 -3.38 -16.38
C PHE A 62 11.79 -2.02 -15.97
N ILE A 63 12.47 -0.93 -16.32
CA ILE A 63 12.01 0.44 -16.01
C ILE A 63 10.68 0.74 -16.73
N LEU A 64 10.60 0.43 -18.03
CA LEU A 64 9.39 0.67 -18.82
C LEU A 64 8.22 -0.19 -18.37
N GLN A 65 8.45 -1.47 -18.06
CA GLN A 65 7.42 -2.36 -17.53
C GLN A 65 6.86 -1.83 -16.20
N THR A 66 7.74 -1.33 -15.33
CA THR A 66 7.33 -0.70 -14.07
C THR A 66 6.52 0.58 -14.31
N ALA A 67 6.95 1.43 -15.24
CA ALA A 67 6.25 2.67 -15.57
C ALA A 67 4.85 2.40 -16.14
N PHE A 68 4.74 1.51 -17.15
CA PHE A 68 3.45 1.16 -17.75
C PHE A 68 2.50 0.54 -16.72
N MET A 69 3.01 -0.37 -15.88
CA MET A 69 2.21 -0.97 -14.81
C MET A 69 1.73 0.08 -13.80
N GLY A 70 2.59 1.00 -13.40
CA GLY A 70 2.26 2.11 -12.51
C GLY A 70 1.18 3.03 -13.09
N CYS A 71 1.28 3.40 -14.37
CA CYS A 71 0.29 4.21 -15.06
C CYS A 71 -1.09 3.54 -15.09
N ALA A 72 -1.13 2.24 -15.40
CA ALA A 72 -2.39 1.50 -15.42
C ALA A 72 -3.00 1.34 -14.04
N CYS A 73 -2.19 1.07 -13.01
CA CYS A 73 -2.67 0.98 -11.64
C CYS A 73 -3.23 2.32 -11.15
N TYR A 74 -2.59 3.44 -11.52
CA TYR A 74 -3.08 4.78 -11.24
C TYR A 74 -4.42 5.08 -11.92
N ALA A 75 -4.64 4.57 -13.13
CA ALA A 75 -5.92 4.70 -13.82
C ALA A 75 -7.02 3.83 -13.19
N LEU A 76 -6.68 2.63 -12.70
CA LEU A 76 -7.65 1.60 -12.27
C LEU A 76 -8.06 1.67 -10.78
N TYR A 77 -7.18 2.11 -9.87
CA TYR A 77 -7.38 1.98 -8.43
C TYR A 77 -7.36 3.33 -7.70
N HIS A 78 -8.14 3.45 -6.62
CA HIS A 78 -8.03 4.58 -5.70
C HIS A 78 -6.93 4.32 -4.67
N ALA A 79 -5.73 4.86 -4.94
CA ALA A 79 -4.61 4.79 -4.03
C ALA A 79 -3.66 5.99 -4.20
N SER A 80 -2.86 6.26 -3.18
CA SER A 80 -1.78 7.25 -3.28
C SER A 80 -0.75 6.80 -4.32
N VAL A 81 -0.18 7.76 -5.05
CA VAL A 81 0.83 7.50 -6.09
C VAL A 81 2.02 6.72 -5.53
N LEU A 82 2.43 7.02 -4.30
CA LEU A 82 3.50 6.31 -3.61
C LEU A 82 3.16 4.83 -3.34
N LYS A 83 1.94 4.53 -2.88
CA LYS A 83 1.47 3.15 -2.68
C LYS A 83 1.49 2.38 -4.00
N ILE A 84 1.01 2.99 -5.07
CA ILE A 84 1.01 2.38 -6.40
C ILE A 84 2.44 2.10 -6.84
N ALA A 85 3.32 3.11 -6.78
CA ALA A 85 4.70 2.99 -7.23
C ALA A 85 5.49 1.92 -6.46
N LEU A 86 5.36 1.86 -5.14
CA LEU A 86 6.02 0.85 -4.32
C LEU A 86 5.52 -0.55 -4.65
N LEU A 87 4.19 -0.73 -4.75
CA LEU A 87 3.61 -2.04 -4.98
C LEU A 87 3.93 -2.56 -6.40
N THR A 88 3.91 -1.70 -7.40
CA THR A 88 4.32 -2.04 -8.77
C THR A 88 5.80 -2.40 -8.84
N PHE A 89 6.64 -1.66 -8.11
CA PHE A 89 8.08 -1.89 -8.08
C PHE A 89 8.44 -3.21 -7.38
N LEU A 90 7.84 -3.47 -6.21
CA LEU A 90 8.01 -4.72 -5.48
C LEU A 90 7.58 -5.93 -6.29
N TRP A 91 6.42 -5.85 -6.93
CA TRP A 91 5.92 -6.93 -7.78
C TRP A 91 6.90 -7.26 -8.91
N ASN A 92 7.39 -6.25 -9.61
CA ASN A 92 8.34 -6.47 -10.71
C ASN A 92 9.66 -7.06 -10.23
N ILE A 93 10.15 -6.67 -9.05
CA ILE A 93 11.35 -7.29 -8.46
C ILE A 93 11.08 -8.75 -8.16
N VAL A 94 9.99 -9.07 -7.46
CA VAL A 94 9.66 -10.45 -7.12
C VAL A 94 9.51 -11.31 -8.38
N ALA A 95 8.84 -10.81 -9.41
CA ALA A 95 8.71 -11.49 -10.69
C ALA A 95 10.08 -11.72 -11.36
N ALA A 96 10.92 -10.70 -11.44
CA ALA A 96 12.26 -10.81 -12.02
C ALA A 96 13.16 -11.77 -11.23
N LEU A 97 13.13 -11.75 -9.89
CA LEU A 97 13.89 -12.66 -9.05
C LEU A 97 13.49 -14.12 -9.31
N ILE A 98 12.19 -14.40 -9.42
CA ILE A 98 11.70 -15.76 -9.73
C ILE A 98 12.19 -16.21 -11.12
N GLU A 99 12.12 -15.35 -12.13
CA GLU A 99 12.62 -15.68 -13.47
C GLU A 99 14.12 -15.96 -13.48
N VAL A 100 14.92 -15.17 -12.75
CA VAL A 100 16.37 -15.39 -12.63
C VAL A 100 16.69 -16.68 -11.86
N ILE A 101 15.97 -16.97 -10.78
CA ILE A 101 16.16 -18.23 -10.03
C ILE A 101 15.89 -19.44 -10.92
N VAL A 102 14.78 -19.43 -11.66
CA VAL A 102 14.43 -20.50 -12.60
C VAL A 102 15.49 -20.61 -13.70
N TYR A 103 15.98 -19.47 -14.20
CA TYR A 103 17.05 -19.43 -15.18
C TYR A 103 18.33 -20.13 -14.67
N ILE A 104 18.80 -19.79 -13.46
CA ILE A 104 20.01 -20.36 -12.87
C ILE A 104 19.84 -21.87 -12.64
N ILE A 105 18.67 -22.31 -12.15
CA ILE A 105 18.37 -23.74 -11.95
C ILE A 105 18.46 -24.52 -13.26
N LEU A 106 17.79 -24.02 -14.31
CA LEU A 106 17.77 -24.70 -15.61
C LEU A 106 19.16 -24.73 -16.26
N GLN A 107 19.96 -23.67 -16.09
CA GLN A 107 21.35 -23.63 -16.56
C GLN A 107 22.22 -24.64 -15.81
N GLY A 108 22.09 -24.71 -14.48
CA GLY A 108 22.79 -25.69 -13.64
C GLY A 108 22.44 -27.14 -13.95
N MET A 109 21.26 -27.40 -14.51
CA MET A 109 20.83 -28.73 -14.98
C MET A 109 21.24 -29.05 -16.43
N HIS A 110 21.98 -28.15 -17.10
CA HIS A 110 22.37 -28.27 -18.51
C HIS A 110 21.19 -28.53 -19.47
N TYR A 111 20.04 -27.88 -19.20
CA TYR A 111 18.85 -28.05 -20.02
C TYR A 111 19.05 -27.48 -21.45
N PRO A 112 18.53 -28.12 -22.51
CA PRO A 112 18.73 -27.68 -23.89
C PRO A 112 18.16 -26.27 -24.13
N GLN A 113 18.98 -25.39 -24.71
CA GLN A 113 18.69 -23.97 -24.93
C GLN A 113 17.44 -23.72 -25.78
N GLU A 114 17.10 -24.63 -26.70
CA GLU A 114 15.94 -24.50 -27.58
C GLU A 114 14.60 -24.53 -26.81
N VAL A 115 14.52 -25.33 -25.75
CA VAL A 115 13.30 -25.49 -24.94
C VAL A 115 13.38 -24.70 -23.63
N PHE A 116 14.57 -24.20 -23.30
CA PHE A 116 14.91 -23.49 -22.07
C PHE A 116 13.97 -22.31 -21.79
N TYR A 117 13.76 -21.43 -22.77
CA TYR A 117 12.94 -20.24 -22.60
C TYR A 117 11.47 -20.57 -22.32
N LEU A 118 10.92 -21.54 -23.04
CA LEU A 118 9.52 -21.93 -22.89
C LEU A 118 9.28 -22.59 -21.52
N THR A 119 10.12 -23.56 -21.18
CA THR A 119 10.02 -24.32 -19.92
C THR A 119 10.26 -23.42 -18.72
N GLY A 120 11.31 -22.57 -18.76
CA GLY A 120 11.60 -21.62 -17.69
C GLY A 120 10.45 -20.62 -17.47
N SER A 121 9.86 -20.13 -18.55
CA SER A 121 8.74 -19.18 -18.47
C SER A 121 7.43 -19.80 -17.94
N ILE A 122 7.25 -21.12 -18.10
CA ILE A 122 6.11 -21.84 -17.50
C ILE A 122 6.37 -22.05 -16.01
N ILE A 123 7.55 -22.53 -15.65
CA ILE A 123 7.93 -22.79 -14.25
C ILE A 123 7.88 -21.49 -13.42
N SER A 124 8.38 -20.37 -13.95
CA SER A 124 8.33 -19.08 -13.25
C SER A 124 6.90 -18.62 -12.98
N LYS A 125 5.98 -18.80 -13.93
CA LYS A 125 4.55 -18.48 -13.76
C LYS A 125 3.87 -19.36 -12.72
N MET A 126 4.19 -20.65 -12.69
CA MET A 126 3.67 -21.57 -11.67
C MET A 126 4.13 -21.17 -10.27
N LEU A 127 5.41 -20.78 -10.12
CA LEU A 127 5.95 -20.25 -8.87
C LEU A 127 5.29 -18.93 -8.47
N LEU A 128 5.05 -18.03 -9.44
CA LEU A 128 4.35 -16.77 -9.20
C LEU A 128 2.91 -16.99 -8.71
N ILE A 129 2.17 -17.95 -9.28
CA ILE A 129 0.81 -18.30 -8.83
C ILE A 129 0.84 -18.86 -7.40
N ALA A 130 1.80 -19.74 -7.09
CA ALA A 130 1.97 -20.29 -5.75
C ALA A 130 2.28 -19.18 -4.73
N LEU A 131 3.20 -18.27 -5.05
CA LEU A 131 3.54 -17.13 -4.21
C LEU A 131 2.35 -16.18 -4.04
N LEU A 132 1.63 -15.88 -5.13
CA LEU A 132 0.43 -15.05 -5.09
C LEU A 132 -0.62 -15.65 -4.15
N THR A 133 -0.85 -16.97 -4.21
CA THR A 133 -1.81 -17.67 -3.34
C THR A 133 -1.39 -17.62 -1.87
N TYR A 134 -0.08 -17.71 -1.61
CA TYR A 134 0.47 -17.57 -0.26
C TYR A 134 0.26 -16.14 0.27
N ILE A 135 0.60 -15.15 -0.55
CA ILE A 135 0.45 -13.73 -0.23
C ILE A 135 -1.04 -13.39 -0.02
N SER A 136 -1.95 -13.78 -0.90
CA SER A 136 -3.36 -13.45 -0.78
C SER A 136 -4.03 -14.03 0.49
N ARG A 137 -3.49 -15.13 1.05
CA ARG A 137 -3.98 -15.73 2.30
C ARG A 137 -3.48 -15.01 3.55
N ILE A 138 -2.26 -14.50 3.53
CA ILE A 138 -1.63 -13.88 4.71
C ILE A 138 -1.94 -12.39 4.78
N PHE A 139 -2.14 -11.75 3.62
CA PHE A 139 -2.28 -10.31 3.55
C PHE A 139 -3.72 -9.87 3.76
N VAL A 140 -3.92 -9.10 4.84
CA VAL A 140 -5.17 -8.39 5.10
C VAL A 140 -5.21 -7.13 4.23
N LYS A 141 -6.32 -6.96 3.50
CA LYS A 141 -6.59 -5.78 2.66
C LYS A 141 -6.41 -4.47 3.45
N GLY A 142 -5.92 -3.43 2.79
CA GLY A 142 -5.80 -2.08 3.36
C GLY A 142 -4.46 -1.71 4.00
N SER A 143 -3.61 -2.70 4.26
CA SER A 143 -2.43 -2.53 5.12
C SER A 143 -1.31 -1.62 4.57
N PHE A 144 -1.37 -1.14 3.32
CA PHE A 144 -0.34 -0.23 2.76
C PHE A 144 -0.84 1.20 2.56
N SER A 145 -2.11 1.50 2.90
CA SER A 145 -2.75 2.78 2.53
C SER A 145 -2.31 3.99 3.36
N LYS A 146 -1.76 3.79 4.57
CA LYS A 146 -1.61 4.91 5.53
C LYS A 146 -0.17 5.23 5.96
N LEU A 147 0.84 4.66 5.30
CA LEU A 147 2.25 4.96 5.63
C LEU A 147 2.62 6.43 5.35
N PRO A 148 3.23 7.14 6.31
CA PRO A 148 3.70 8.52 6.11
C PRO A 148 4.83 8.59 5.07
N VAL A 149 4.80 9.63 4.22
CA VAL A 149 5.73 9.89 3.09
C VAL A 149 7.22 9.75 3.48
N LYS A 150 7.56 10.09 4.73
CA LYS A 150 8.92 10.01 5.28
C LYS A 150 9.56 8.61 5.19
N TYR A 151 8.80 7.54 5.34
CA TYR A 151 9.35 6.18 5.34
C TYR A 151 9.48 5.59 3.93
N TRP A 152 8.86 6.20 2.92
CA TRP A 152 8.80 5.63 1.57
C TRP A 152 10.16 5.54 0.89
N SER A 153 11.04 6.52 1.09
CA SER A 153 12.39 6.49 0.50
C SER A 153 13.22 5.32 1.03
N PHE A 154 13.12 5.02 2.33
CA PHE A 154 13.77 3.87 2.93
C PHE A 154 13.12 2.55 2.48
N MET A 155 11.81 2.55 2.22
CA MET A 155 11.13 1.35 1.75
C MET A 155 11.44 1.01 0.29
N MET A 156 11.66 2.01 -0.57
CA MET A 156 12.03 1.79 -1.98
C MET A 156 13.50 1.39 -2.15
N SER A 157 14.39 1.81 -1.25
CA SER A 157 15.82 1.52 -1.37
C SER A 157 16.14 0.04 -1.21
N ILE A 158 15.45 -0.70 -0.35
CA ILE A 158 15.80 -2.10 -0.09
C ILE A 158 15.52 -3.00 -1.30
N PRO A 159 14.35 -2.92 -1.96
CA PRO A 159 14.11 -3.67 -3.19
C PRO A 159 15.03 -3.21 -4.33
N LEU A 160 15.31 -1.90 -4.45
CA LEU A 160 16.29 -1.36 -5.41
C LEU A 160 17.67 -2.00 -5.24
N ILE A 161 18.19 -2.04 -4.01
CA ILE A 161 19.48 -2.65 -3.70
C ILE A 161 19.47 -4.14 -4.04
N SER A 162 18.40 -4.86 -3.69
CA SER A 162 18.29 -6.29 -4.00
C SER A 162 18.31 -6.58 -5.52
N SER A 163 17.69 -5.71 -6.32
CA SER A 163 17.67 -5.80 -7.79
C SER A 163 19.05 -5.57 -8.41
N LEU A 164 19.86 -4.69 -7.82
CA LEU A 164 21.23 -4.45 -8.26
C LEU A 164 22.15 -5.62 -7.88
N ILE A 165 21.98 -6.17 -6.68
CA ILE A 165 22.78 -7.31 -6.22
C ILE A 165 22.53 -8.52 -7.12
N ILE A 166 21.27 -8.82 -7.49
CA ILE A 166 21.01 -9.96 -8.38
C ILE A 166 21.58 -9.75 -9.78
N TYR A 167 21.53 -8.52 -10.32
CA TYR A 167 22.14 -8.20 -11.60
C TYR A 167 23.66 -8.45 -11.57
N LEU A 168 24.33 -8.01 -10.50
CA LEU A 168 25.77 -8.23 -10.33
C LEU A 168 26.13 -9.71 -10.20
N ILE A 169 25.33 -10.48 -9.45
CA ILE A 169 25.50 -11.93 -9.34
C ILE A 169 25.36 -12.59 -10.71
N PHE A 170 24.31 -12.24 -11.46
CA PHE A 170 24.07 -12.78 -12.80
C PHE A 170 25.23 -12.47 -13.76
N GLU A 171 25.73 -11.23 -13.75
CA GLU A 171 26.85 -10.84 -14.62
C GLU A 171 28.15 -11.56 -14.24
N ALA A 172 28.39 -11.76 -12.95
CA ALA A 172 29.56 -12.50 -12.46
C ALA A 172 29.49 -14.00 -12.80
N ASP A 173 28.30 -14.60 -12.67
CA ASP A 173 28.09 -16.02 -12.94
C ASP A 173 28.29 -16.35 -14.43
N ASN A 174 27.80 -15.46 -15.31
CA ASN A 174 27.96 -15.60 -16.75
C ASN A 174 29.43 -15.46 -17.21
N LYS A 175 30.28 -14.80 -16.42
CA LYS A 175 31.72 -14.62 -16.71
C LYS A 175 32.57 -15.79 -16.19
N ASN A 176 32.22 -16.37 -15.04
CA ASN A 176 33.08 -17.32 -14.33
C ASN A 176 32.68 -18.80 -14.47
N GLY A 177 31.50 -19.13 -15.01
CA GLY A 177 31.10 -20.47 -15.47
C GLY A 177 31.01 -21.60 -14.44
N ASN A 178 31.53 -21.41 -13.21
CA ASN A 178 31.70 -22.44 -12.19
C ASN A 178 30.97 -22.14 -10.87
N THR A 179 30.16 -21.06 -10.80
CA THR A 179 29.56 -20.57 -9.54
C THR A 179 28.04 -20.64 -9.47
N HIS A 180 27.39 -21.42 -10.35
CA HIS A 180 25.92 -21.48 -10.46
C HIS A 180 25.22 -21.80 -9.12
N VAL A 181 25.80 -22.67 -8.30
CA VAL A 181 25.24 -23.06 -7.00
C VAL A 181 25.26 -21.89 -6.01
N ASN A 182 26.36 -21.13 -5.91
CA ASN A 182 26.46 -19.98 -5.01
C ASN A 182 25.52 -18.85 -5.45
N SER A 183 25.44 -18.62 -6.76
CA SER A 183 24.54 -17.65 -7.38
C SER A 183 23.07 -17.99 -7.11
N MET A 184 22.72 -19.28 -7.16
CA MET A 184 21.38 -19.78 -6.80
C MET A 184 21.05 -19.52 -5.33
N PHE A 185 21.95 -19.88 -4.40
CA PHE A 185 21.73 -19.62 -2.97
C PHE A 185 21.55 -18.12 -2.67
N ALA A 186 22.36 -17.28 -3.30
CA ALA A 186 22.24 -15.83 -3.15
C ALA A 186 20.91 -15.30 -3.71
N ALA A 187 20.46 -15.77 -4.87
CA ALA A 187 19.19 -15.36 -5.47
C ALA A 187 17.98 -15.79 -4.61
N VAL A 188 17.98 -17.01 -4.07
CA VAL A 188 16.93 -17.48 -3.15
C VAL A 188 16.91 -16.67 -1.86
N LEU A 189 18.08 -16.38 -1.29
CA LEU A 189 18.18 -15.57 -0.08
C LEU A 189 17.69 -14.13 -0.31
N LEU A 190 18.00 -13.53 -1.46
CA LEU A 190 17.47 -12.21 -1.85
C LEU A 190 15.95 -12.22 -2.01
N LEU A 191 15.38 -13.29 -2.56
CA LEU A 191 13.92 -13.44 -2.67
C LEU A 191 13.27 -13.55 -1.28
N LEU A 192 13.85 -14.34 -0.37
CA LEU A 192 13.37 -14.43 1.01
C LEU A 192 13.44 -13.09 1.74
N VAL A 193 14.53 -12.35 1.58
CA VAL A 193 14.69 -11.01 2.14
C VAL A 193 13.59 -10.08 1.60
N ASN A 194 13.32 -10.07 0.29
CA ASN A 194 12.25 -9.26 -0.29
C ASN A 194 10.85 -9.60 0.25
N ILE A 195 10.55 -10.89 0.43
CA ILE A 195 9.27 -11.33 1.04
C ILE A 195 9.19 -10.91 2.51
N CYS A 196 10.27 -11.10 3.29
CA CYS A 196 10.32 -10.68 4.69
C CYS A 196 10.12 -9.18 4.84
N ILE A 197 10.75 -8.40 3.98
CA ILE A 197 10.60 -6.95 3.92
C ILE A 197 9.13 -6.58 3.66
N PHE A 198 8.49 -7.25 2.72
CA PHE A 198 7.09 -7.03 2.42
C PHE A 198 6.18 -7.27 3.64
N HIS A 199 6.47 -8.31 4.42
CA HIS A 199 5.75 -8.62 5.66
C HIS A 199 6.04 -7.60 6.77
N ILE A 200 7.30 -7.21 6.96
CA ILE A 200 7.70 -6.17 7.93
C ILE A 200 7.01 -4.84 7.61
N TYR A 201 6.93 -4.48 6.32
CA TYR A 201 6.24 -3.27 5.89
C TYR A 201 4.75 -3.28 6.23
N GLN A 202 4.10 -4.42 6.04
CA GLN A 202 2.70 -4.61 6.42
C GLN A 202 2.52 -4.38 7.92
N GLN A 203 3.35 -5.02 8.75
CA GLN A 203 3.31 -4.86 10.19
C GLN A 203 3.58 -3.43 10.65
N MET A 204 4.59 -2.78 10.08
CA MET A 204 4.91 -1.38 10.38
C MET A 204 3.76 -0.44 10.04
N SER A 205 3.11 -0.62 8.89
CA SER A 205 1.95 0.22 8.56
C SER A 205 0.83 0.06 9.58
N ARG A 206 0.51 -1.18 9.96
CA ARG A 206 -0.51 -1.45 10.99
C ARG A 206 -0.15 -0.82 12.33
N TYR A 207 1.11 -0.91 12.72
CA TYR A 207 1.59 -0.29 13.96
C TYR A 207 1.44 1.23 13.93
N ILE A 208 1.84 1.89 12.84
CA ILE A 208 1.68 3.34 12.66
C ILE A 208 0.20 3.75 12.70
N GLU A 209 -0.70 2.94 12.14
CA GLU A 209 -2.14 3.22 12.20
C GLU A 209 -2.69 3.13 13.61
N LEU A 210 -2.31 2.10 14.37
CA LEU A 210 -2.69 1.94 15.76
C LEU A 210 -2.18 3.11 16.61
N GLU A 211 -0.94 3.52 16.42
CA GLU A 211 -0.34 4.65 17.14
C GLU A 211 -1.06 5.97 16.83
N ARG A 212 -1.39 6.22 15.56
CA ARG A 212 -2.18 7.41 15.19
C ARG A 212 -3.56 7.41 15.81
N ALA A 213 -4.25 6.26 15.82
CA ALA A 213 -5.54 6.13 16.45
C ALA A 213 -5.43 6.43 17.96
N HIS A 214 -4.42 5.87 18.62
CA HIS A 214 -4.14 6.11 20.04
C HIS A 214 -3.97 7.61 20.35
N ILE A 215 -3.14 8.33 19.58
CA ILE A 215 -2.92 9.77 19.75
C ILE A 215 -4.23 10.57 19.58
N ILE A 216 -5.04 10.23 18.57
CA ILE A 216 -6.34 10.90 18.36
C ILE A 216 -7.28 10.65 19.55
N TYR A 217 -7.32 9.42 20.07
CA TYR A 217 -8.13 9.09 21.24
C TYR A 217 -7.67 9.87 22.48
N GLU A 218 -6.37 9.98 22.73
CA GLU A 218 -5.86 10.80 23.84
C GLU A 218 -6.26 12.27 23.69
N GLN A 219 -6.18 12.83 22.48
CA GLN A 219 -6.63 14.21 22.22
C GLN A 219 -8.12 14.40 22.47
N GLN A 220 -8.96 13.43 22.10
CA GLN A 220 -10.40 13.46 22.38
C GLN A 220 -10.69 13.44 23.89
N ILE A 221 -9.97 12.60 24.65
CA ILE A 221 -10.08 12.55 26.12
C ILE A 221 -9.72 13.92 26.71
N GLN A 222 -8.59 14.51 26.28
CA GLN A 222 -8.17 15.83 26.77
C GLN A 222 -9.17 16.94 26.43
N ASN A 223 -9.72 16.94 25.22
CA ASN A 223 -10.73 17.92 24.82
C ASN A 223 -12.03 17.76 25.62
N THR A 224 -12.45 16.53 25.88
CA THR A 224 -13.62 16.23 26.71
C THR A 224 -13.41 16.70 28.14
N LEU A 225 -12.23 16.45 28.73
CA LEU A 225 -11.89 16.95 30.07
C LEU A 225 -11.92 18.47 30.15
N LYS A 226 -11.39 19.17 29.14
CA LYS A 226 -11.46 20.65 29.05
C LYS A 226 -12.91 21.13 28.97
N GLN A 227 -13.75 20.46 28.19
CA GLN A 227 -15.17 20.81 28.07
C GLN A 227 -15.92 20.60 29.40
N ILE A 228 -15.63 19.52 30.13
CA ILE A 228 -16.18 19.28 31.47
C ILE A 228 -15.76 20.39 32.43
N GLN A 229 -14.47 20.75 32.46
CA GLN A 229 -13.96 21.85 33.31
C GLN A 229 -14.58 23.20 32.96
N GLY A 230 -14.70 23.51 31.67
CA GLY A 230 -15.37 24.74 31.19
C GLY A 230 -16.85 24.79 31.55
N ASN A 231 -17.54 23.64 31.47
CA ASN A 231 -18.93 23.52 31.88
C ASN A 231 -19.11 23.64 33.40
N GLU A 232 -18.18 23.10 34.21
CA GLU A 232 -18.21 23.30 35.67
C GLU A 232 -18.06 24.77 36.06
N HIS A 233 -17.18 25.50 35.36
CA HIS A 233 -17.07 26.94 35.55
C HIS A 233 -18.36 27.66 35.13
N SER A 234 -18.94 27.30 33.99
CA SER A 234 -20.17 27.90 33.48
C SER A 234 -21.38 27.63 34.39
N LEU A 235 -21.48 26.41 34.94
CA LEU A 235 -22.50 26.04 35.94
C LEU A 235 -22.33 26.81 37.25
N LYS A 236 -21.09 26.99 37.73
CA LYS A 236 -20.82 27.82 38.93
C LYS A 236 -21.18 29.30 38.70
N THR A 237 -20.91 29.83 37.51
CA THR A 237 -21.29 31.21 37.14
C THR A 237 -22.80 31.39 37.10
N LEU A 238 -23.53 30.48 36.41
CA LEU A 238 -24.99 30.53 36.34
C LEU A 238 -25.66 30.41 37.73
N LYS A 239 -25.12 29.57 38.61
CA LYS A 239 -25.62 29.44 39.99
C LYS A 239 -25.45 30.73 40.79
N ARG A 240 -24.36 31.48 40.57
CA ARG A 240 -24.15 32.80 41.17
C ARG A 240 -25.11 33.84 40.59
N GLU A 241 -25.23 33.91 39.27
CA GLU A 241 -26.15 34.86 38.63
C GLU A 241 -27.61 34.62 39.04
N TYR A 242 -28.03 33.36 39.15
CA TYR A 242 -29.35 33.00 39.66
C TYR A 242 -29.55 33.46 41.12
N HIS A 243 -28.53 33.33 41.97
CA HIS A 243 -28.58 33.79 43.36
C HIS A 243 -28.69 35.32 43.45
N ASP A 244 -27.93 36.05 42.65
CA ASP A 244 -27.98 37.51 42.60
C ASP A 244 -29.31 38.02 42.04
N PHE A 245 -29.84 37.33 41.02
CA PHE A 245 -31.17 37.62 40.47
C PHE A 245 -32.28 37.40 41.52
N LYS A 246 -32.21 36.29 42.27
CA LYS A 246 -33.13 36.01 43.38
C LYS A 246 -33.09 37.11 44.45
N ASN A 247 -31.89 37.55 44.84
CA ASN A 247 -31.73 38.62 45.81
C ASN A 247 -32.31 39.96 45.32
N LYS A 248 -32.17 40.28 44.04
CA LYS A 248 -32.77 41.48 43.43
C LYS A 248 -34.30 41.43 43.44
N ILE A 249 -34.90 40.28 43.17
CA ILE A 249 -36.37 40.13 43.23
C ILE A 249 -36.88 40.30 44.66
N ILE A 250 -36.23 39.68 45.65
CA ILE A 250 -36.59 39.83 47.07
C ILE A 250 -36.49 41.31 47.50
N TYR A 251 -35.45 42.01 47.04
CA TYR A 251 -35.30 43.44 47.30
C TYR A 251 -36.44 44.27 46.70
N ILE A 252 -36.82 44.02 45.45
CA ILE A 252 -37.95 44.70 44.79
C ILE A 252 -39.27 44.38 45.48
N GLN A 253 -39.49 43.13 45.89
CA GLN A 253 -40.69 42.74 46.66
C GLN A 253 -40.76 43.48 48.00
N ASN A 254 -39.65 43.57 48.74
CA ASN A 254 -39.60 44.32 49.99
C ASN A 254 -39.84 45.82 49.78
N LEU A 255 -39.38 46.39 48.67
CA LEU A 255 -39.66 47.78 48.31
C LEU A 255 -41.14 47.99 47.95
N ALA A 256 -41.75 47.08 47.19
CA ALA A 256 -43.17 47.12 46.86
C ALA A 256 -44.04 47.00 48.13
N GLN A 257 -43.72 46.07 49.03
CA GLN A 257 -44.42 45.89 50.31
C GLN A 257 -44.28 47.11 51.23
N LYS A 258 -43.11 47.79 51.21
CA LYS A 258 -42.95 49.07 51.90
C LYS A 258 -43.78 50.17 51.26
N ASN A 259 -43.82 50.28 49.94
CA ASN A 259 -44.64 51.28 49.23
C ASN A 259 -46.14 51.06 49.47
N ASP A 260 -46.59 49.82 49.52
CA ASP A 260 -47.96 49.49 49.90
C ASP A 260 -48.23 49.94 51.35
N CYS A 261 -47.29 49.74 52.27
CA CYS A 261 -47.41 50.19 53.66
C CYS A 261 -47.49 51.74 53.80
N TRP A 262 -46.81 52.50 52.93
CA TRP A 262 -46.93 53.97 52.87
C TRP A 262 -48.24 54.45 52.22
N SER A 263 -48.88 53.62 51.40
CA SER A 263 -50.16 53.96 50.75
C SER A 263 -51.39 53.86 51.69
N TYR A 264 -51.26 53.20 52.84
CA TYR A 264 -52.31 53.09 53.86
C TYR A 264 -52.27 54.17 54.96
N VAL A 265 -51.31 55.11 54.94
CA VAL A 265 -51.20 56.19 55.96
C VAL A 265 -51.82 57.52 55.47
N LYS A 266 -52.59 57.49 54.38
CA LYS A 266 -53.24 58.69 53.83
C LYS A 266 -54.76 58.48 53.67
N ILE A 267 -55.43 58.28 54.80
CA ILE A 267 -56.87 58.57 54.98
C ILE A 267 -57.01 59.27 56.34
#